data_AF-A0A0W1SPU9-F1
#
_entry.id   AF-A0A0W1SPU9-F1
#
_cell.length_a   1.000
_cell.length_b   1.000
_cell.length_c   1.000
_cell.angle_alpha   90.00
_cell.angle_beta   90.00
_cell.angle_gamma   90.00
#
_symmetry.space_group_name_H-M   'P 1'
#
loop_
_entity.id
_entity.type
_entity.pdbx_description
1 polymer ?
#
loop_
_entity_poly.entity_id
_entity_poly.type
_entity_poly.pdbx_seq_one_letter_code
_entity_poly.pdbx_strand_id
1 'polypeptide(L)'
;MTEAEERYYSPERWQNWLTRVEEEDLDLESEETGRLLMNIQNDAAIAIAKILAAYDDGTLDQEEALDELATVHDIVMAEAEFESENEEGEILIGSVQTSLTCAFFTAEEYIVAGPADLEDDLEAYVLAAADAEGADDLDAALGYIVQMGTNVVAGEELDISVLDDIEFGLVTEWVDGIESLQSGLSEPEVVEEED
;
A
#
# COMPACT_ATOMS: atom_id res chain seq x y z
N MET A 1 -21.09 10.58 -13.34
CA MET A 1 -20.82 11.08 -11.99
C MET A 1 -22.09 10.97 -11.18
N THR A 2 -22.38 9.74 -10.76
CA THR A 2 -23.38 9.45 -9.75
C THR A 2 -22.69 9.55 -8.40
N GLU A 3 -23.43 9.93 -7.36
CA GLU A 3 -23.07 10.03 -5.92
C GLU A 3 -22.29 8.82 -5.32
N ALA A 4 -21.97 7.79 -6.11
CA ALA A 4 -21.29 6.56 -5.74
C ALA A 4 -19.76 6.60 -5.95
N GLU A 5 -19.20 7.68 -6.53
CA GLU A 5 -17.72 7.84 -6.69
C GLU A 5 -17.02 8.30 -5.40
N GLU A 6 -17.74 8.48 -4.29
CA GLU A 6 -17.17 8.81 -2.97
C GLU A 6 -17.56 7.74 -1.94
N ARG A 7 -16.73 6.72 -1.75
CA ARG A 7 -16.88 5.87 -0.56
C ARG A 7 -15.61 5.68 0.24
N TYR A 8 -14.46 5.48 -0.41
CA TYR A 8 -13.20 5.26 0.30
C TYR A 8 -12.03 6.10 -0.22
N TYR A 9 -11.96 6.32 -1.53
CA TYR A 9 -10.93 7.16 -2.17
C TYR A 9 -11.49 7.82 -3.43
N SER A 10 -11.02 9.01 -3.79
CA SER A 10 -11.51 9.74 -4.97
C SER A 10 -10.36 10.17 -5.89
N PRO A 11 -10.61 10.31 -7.21
CA PRO A 11 -9.62 10.85 -8.14
C PRO A 11 -9.15 12.26 -7.74
N GLU A 12 -10.04 13.07 -7.17
CA GLU A 12 -9.74 14.43 -6.72
C GLU A 12 -8.74 14.43 -5.55
N ARG A 13 -8.87 13.48 -4.62
CA ARG A 13 -7.91 13.30 -3.51
C ARG A 13 -6.53 12.91 -4.02
N TRP A 14 -6.47 11.96 -4.96
CA TRP A 14 -5.20 11.58 -5.60
C TRP A 14 -4.58 12.75 -6.37
N GLN A 15 -5.38 13.50 -7.14
CA GLN A 15 -4.91 14.66 -7.89
C GLN A 15 -4.36 15.76 -6.97
N ASN A 16 -4.90 15.92 -5.76
CA ASN A 16 -4.34 16.84 -4.78
C ASN A 16 -2.92 16.43 -4.36
N TRP A 17 -2.66 15.13 -4.19
CA TRP A 17 -1.29 14.65 -3.93
C TRP A 17 -0.36 14.89 -5.11
N LEU A 18 -0.79 14.58 -6.33
CA LEU A 18 0.01 14.84 -7.54
C LEU A 18 0.33 16.34 -7.69
N THR A 19 -0.64 17.21 -7.42
CA THR A 19 -0.46 18.67 -7.46
C THR A 19 0.57 19.11 -6.41
N ARG A 20 0.50 18.56 -5.19
CA ARG A 20 1.48 18.84 -4.14
C ARG A 20 2.90 18.38 -4.51
N VAL A 21 3.02 17.19 -5.08
CA VAL A 21 4.30 16.66 -5.59
C VAL A 21 4.87 17.55 -6.70
N GLU A 22 4.02 18.15 -7.54
CA GLU A 22 4.45 19.09 -8.58
C GLU A 22 4.86 20.47 -8.04
N GLU A 23 4.23 20.94 -6.97
CA GLU A 23 4.53 22.25 -6.37
C GLU A 23 5.74 22.24 -5.43
N GLU A 24 6.15 21.07 -4.92
CA GLU A 24 7.29 20.91 -4.02
C GLU A 24 8.63 20.82 -4.77
N ASP A 25 9.69 21.40 -4.19
CA ASP A 25 11.07 21.29 -4.69
C ASP A 25 11.67 19.98 -4.17
N LEU A 26 11.44 18.90 -4.91
CA LEU A 26 11.77 17.54 -4.46
C LEU A 26 13.28 17.28 -4.45
N ASP A 27 13.76 16.77 -3.33
CA ASP A 27 15.08 16.16 -3.19
C ASP A 27 14.86 14.75 -2.65
N LEU A 28 15.02 13.74 -3.50
CA LEU A 28 14.77 12.33 -3.16
C LEU A 28 15.65 11.81 -2.02
N GLU A 29 16.76 12.50 -1.69
CA GLU A 29 17.62 12.16 -0.56
C GLU A 29 17.20 12.88 0.74
N SER A 30 16.19 13.76 0.68
CA SER A 30 15.75 14.59 1.80
C SER A 30 14.70 13.90 2.69
N GLU A 31 14.75 14.22 3.98
CA GLU A 31 13.73 13.77 4.94
C GLU A 31 12.33 14.33 4.61
N GLU A 32 12.25 15.50 3.96
CA GLU A 32 10.98 16.15 3.62
C GLU A 32 10.26 15.37 2.51
N THR A 33 10.98 15.01 1.45
CA THR A 33 10.47 14.16 0.38
C THR A 33 10.13 12.75 0.88
N GLY A 34 10.94 12.18 1.78
CA GLY A 34 10.60 10.91 2.44
C GLY A 34 9.30 10.97 3.25
N ARG A 35 9.05 12.08 3.96
CA ARG A 35 7.76 12.30 4.66
C ARG A 35 6.60 12.45 3.69
N LEU A 36 6.79 13.15 2.58
CA LEU A 36 5.75 13.28 1.55
C LEU A 36 5.36 11.92 0.98
N LEU A 37 6.34 11.09 0.61
CA LEU A 37 6.11 9.71 0.16
C LEU A 37 5.28 8.92 1.18
N MET A 38 5.71 8.90 2.44
CA MET A 38 4.98 8.19 3.51
C MET A 38 3.55 8.70 3.69
N ASN A 39 3.33 10.01 3.60
CA ASN A 39 1.99 10.59 3.72
C ASN A 39 1.06 10.14 2.59
N ILE A 40 1.54 10.14 1.34
CA ILE A 40 0.75 9.69 0.18
C ILE A 40 0.45 8.20 0.29
N GLN A 41 1.46 7.39 0.60
CA GLN A 41 1.33 5.95 0.78
C GLN A 41 0.33 5.61 1.89
N ASN A 42 0.46 6.24 3.07
CA ASN A 42 -0.44 6.02 4.20
C ASN A 42 -1.89 6.44 3.87
N ASP A 43 -2.07 7.53 3.13
CA ASP A 43 -3.39 8.00 2.71
C ASP A 43 -4.16 6.96 1.89
N ALA A 44 -3.48 6.34 0.91
CA ALA A 44 -4.05 5.25 0.11
C ALA A 44 -4.23 3.97 0.94
N ALA A 45 -3.25 3.61 1.78
CA ALA A 45 -3.33 2.44 2.66
C ALA A 45 -4.51 2.53 3.65
N ILE A 46 -4.82 3.73 4.17
CA ILE A 46 -6.00 3.98 5.01
C ILE A 46 -7.30 3.69 4.24
N ALA A 47 -7.37 4.00 2.94
CA ALA A 47 -8.54 3.68 2.13
C ALA A 47 -8.73 2.16 2.00
N ILE A 48 -7.65 1.42 1.75
CA ILE A 48 -7.64 -0.05 1.72
C ILE A 48 -8.07 -0.61 3.08
N ALA A 49 -7.50 -0.12 4.18
CA ALA A 49 -7.84 -0.54 5.54
C ALA A 49 -9.32 -0.34 5.87
N LYS A 50 -9.92 0.78 5.43
CA LYS A 50 -11.35 1.05 5.64
C LYS A 50 -12.26 0.10 4.85
N ILE A 51 -11.85 -0.32 3.65
CA ILE A 51 -12.57 -1.33 2.87
C ILE A 51 -12.51 -2.68 3.59
N LEU A 52 -11.31 -3.09 4.04
CA LEU A 52 -11.12 -4.33 4.80
C LEU A 52 -11.94 -4.34 6.10
N ALA A 53 -11.94 -3.24 6.85
CA ALA A 53 -12.75 -3.12 8.07
C ALA A 53 -14.26 -3.22 7.78
N ALA A 54 -14.74 -2.59 6.71
CA ALA A 54 -16.13 -2.67 6.28
C ALA A 54 -16.52 -4.06 5.75
N TYR A 55 -15.58 -4.81 5.19
CA TYR A 55 -15.76 -6.21 4.83
C TYR A 55 -15.86 -7.09 6.09
N ASP A 56 -14.91 -6.96 7.02
CA ASP A 56 -14.86 -7.76 8.25
C ASP A 56 -16.08 -7.54 9.17
N ASP A 57 -16.62 -6.32 9.22
CA ASP A 57 -17.83 -6.00 9.99
C ASP A 57 -19.15 -6.34 9.26
N GLY A 58 -19.05 -6.76 7.98
CA GLY A 58 -20.17 -7.15 7.13
C GLY A 58 -20.98 -5.98 6.56
N THR A 59 -20.44 -4.76 6.59
CA THR A 59 -21.01 -3.59 5.90
C THR A 59 -20.90 -3.73 4.38
N LEU A 60 -19.81 -4.31 3.89
CA LEU A 60 -19.64 -4.72 2.49
C LEU A 60 -19.65 -6.23 2.40
N ASP A 61 -20.31 -6.78 1.39
CA ASP A 61 -20.07 -8.17 1.00
C ASP A 61 -18.78 -8.30 0.16
N GLN A 62 -18.43 -9.54 -0.20
CA GLN A 62 -17.20 -9.83 -0.95
C GLN A 62 -17.16 -9.13 -2.32
N GLU A 63 -18.29 -9.07 -3.05
CA GLU A 63 -18.35 -8.45 -4.38
C GLU A 63 -18.21 -6.92 -4.24
N GLU A 64 -18.95 -6.34 -3.29
CA GLU A 64 -18.86 -4.90 -3.00
C GLU A 64 -17.45 -4.48 -2.54
N ALA A 65 -16.81 -5.26 -1.66
CA ALA A 65 -15.47 -4.94 -1.19
C ALA A 65 -14.41 -5.00 -2.30
N LEU A 66 -14.50 -5.98 -3.20
CA LEU A 66 -13.61 -6.09 -4.36
C LEU A 66 -13.84 -4.95 -5.36
N ASP A 67 -15.09 -4.55 -5.61
CA ASP A 67 -15.41 -3.42 -6.50
C ASP A 67 -14.87 -2.08 -5.96
N GLU A 68 -15.02 -1.85 -4.65
CA GLU A 68 -14.46 -0.66 -3.99
C GLU A 68 -12.92 -0.69 -4.01
N LEU A 69 -12.30 -1.85 -3.74
CA LEU A 69 -10.84 -2.01 -3.80
C LEU A 69 -10.29 -1.77 -5.21
N ALA A 70 -10.95 -2.31 -6.24
CA ALA A 70 -10.60 -2.08 -7.63
C ALA A 70 -10.70 -0.60 -8.02
N THR A 71 -11.70 0.12 -7.49
CA THR A 71 -11.84 1.56 -7.72
C THR A 71 -10.66 2.33 -7.13
N VAL A 72 -10.24 2.02 -5.89
CA VAL A 72 -9.06 2.65 -5.27
C VAL A 72 -7.79 2.30 -6.04
N HIS A 73 -7.63 1.03 -6.44
CA HIS A 73 -6.51 0.55 -7.24
C HIS A 73 -6.40 1.33 -8.56
N ASP A 74 -7.49 1.44 -9.32
CA ASP A 74 -7.51 2.12 -10.62
C ASP A 74 -7.14 3.62 -10.50
N ILE A 75 -7.49 4.27 -9.39
CA ILE A 75 -7.12 5.66 -9.13
C ILE A 75 -5.64 5.79 -8.82
N VAL A 76 -5.14 5.02 -7.85
CA VAL A 76 -3.77 5.14 -7.32
C VAL A 76 -2.73 4.64 -8.32
N MET A 77 -3.04 3.58 -9.07
CA MET A 77 -2.14 2.96 -10.05
C MET A 77 -2.23 3.59 -11.44
N ALA A 78 -3.04 4.64 -11.62
CA ALA A 78 -3.05 5.41 -12.85
C ALA A 78 -1.66 6.05 -13.09
N GLU A 79 -1.27 6.17 -14.35
CA GLU A 79 -0.06 6.89 -14.73
C GLU A 79 -0.13 8.33 -14.19
N ALA A 80 0.93 8.78 -13.52
CA ALA A 80 0.99 10.12 -12.96
C ALA A 80 1.15 11.14 -14.10
N GLU A 81 0.19 12.05 -14.23
CA GLU A 81 0.25 13.15 -15.20
C GLU A 81 0.59 14.46 -14.49
N PHE A 82 1.76 15.02 -14.79
CA PHE A 82 2.19 16.34 -14.33
C PHE A 82 2.02 17.39 -15.45
N GLU A 83 1.75 18.64 -15.11
CA GLU A 83 1.63 19.73 -16.09
C GLU A 83 2.97 20.06 -16.77
N SER A 84 4.07 19.74 -16.10
CA SER A 84 5.46 19.96 -16.55
C SER A 84 6.35 18.73 -16.35
N GLU A 85 7.53 18.72 -16.99
CA GLU A 85 8.53 17.65 -16.77
C GLU A 85 8.94 17.64 -15.28
N ASN A 86 8.63 16.55 -14.57
CA ASN A 86 8.87 16.39 -13.14
C ASN A 86 9.42 14.97 -12.85
N GLU A 87 10.69 14.73 -13.20
CA GLU A 87 11.33 13.42 -13.10
C GLU A 87 11.36 12.92 -11.65
N GLU A 88 11.66 13.80 -10.68
CA GLU A 88 11.65 13.46 -9.26
C GLU A 88 10.26 13.07 -8.77
N GLY A 89 9.22 13.79 -9.22
CA GLY A 89 7.83 13.47 -8.89
C GLY A 89 7.38 12.13 -9.48
N GLU A 90 7.76 11.83 -10.71
CA GLU A 90 7.51 10.53 -11.35
C GLU A 90 8.17 9.39 -10.57
N ILE A 91 9.41 9.56 -10.13
CA ILE A 91 10.12 8.56 -9.31
C ILE A 91 9.42 8.36 -7.97
N LEU A 92 9.05 9.45 -7.28
CA LEU A 92 8.38 9.38 -5.98
C LEU A 92 7.04 8.65 -6.08
N ILE A 93 6.20 9.00 -7.06
CA ILE A 93 4.92 8.32 -7.26
C ILE A 93 5.12 6.86 -7.69
N GLY A 94 6.14 6.58 -8.49
CA GLY A 94 6.53 5.21 -8.83
C GLY A 94 6.86 4.37 -7.59
N SER A 95 7.59 4.92 -6.62
CA SER A 95 7.87 4.24 -5.34
C SER A 95 6.61 4.04 -4.50
N VAL A 96 5.71 5.03 -4.41
CA VAL A 96 4.41 4.89 -3.74
C VAL A 96 3.56 3.76 -4.37
N GLN A 97 3.50 3.70 -5.70
CA GLN A 97 2.76 2.66 -6.40
C GLN A 97 3.41 1.28 -6.23
N THR A 98 4.75 1.23 -6.24
CA THR A 98 5.51 0.00 -6.00
C THR A 98 5.21 -0.57 -4.62
N SER A 99 5.29 0.25 -3.57
CA SER A 99 5.01 -0.19 -2.19
C SER A 99 3.55 -0.67 -2.03
N LEU A 100 2.58 0.06 -2.59
CA LEU A 100 1.16 -0.27 -2.48
C LEU A 100 0.74 -1.52 -3.29
N THR A 101 1.57 -1.99 -4.23
CA THR A 101 1.27 -3.17 -5.04
C THR A 101 0.95 -4.38 -4.15
N CYS A 102 1.79 -4.68 -3.16
CA CYS A 102 1.55 -5.79 -2.24
C CYS A 102 0.36 -5.53 -1.31
N ALA A 103 0.08 -4.28 -0.93
CA ALA A 103 -1.08 -3.95 -0.10
C ALA A 103 -2.40 -4.26 -0.84
N PHE A 104 -2.50 -3.96 -2.13
CA PHE A 104 -3.66 -4.31 -2.94
C PHE A 104 -3.82 -5.82 -3.11
N PHE A 105 -2.76 -6.54 -3.50
CA PHE A 105 -2.83 -8.00 -3.64
C PHE A 105 -3.15 -8.70 -2.31
N THR A 106 -2.61 -8.20 -1.21
CA THR A 106 -2.92 -8.67 0.15
C THR A 106 -4.39 -8.48 0.48
N ALA A 107 -4.95 -7.30 0.22
CA ALA A 107 -6.35 -7.02 0.49
C ALA A 107 -7.28 -7.89 -0.37
N GLU A 108 -6.97 -8.06 -1.65
CA GLU A 108 -7.72 -8.93 -2.56
C GLU A 108 -7.71 -10.39 -2.09
N GLU A 109 -6.52 -10.94 -1.79
CA GLU A 109 -6.38 -12.32 -1.32
C GLU A 109 -7.10 -12.52 0.02
N TYR A 110 -6.99 -11.58 0.96
CA TYR A 110 -7.70 -11.66 2.24
C TYR A 110 -9.22 -11.65 2.05
N ILE A 111 -9.76 -10.79 1.17
CA ILE A 111 -11.21 -10.74 0.89
C ILE A 111 -11.68 -12.06 0.26
N VAL A 112 -10.88 -12.66 -0.63
CA VAL A 112 -11.26 -13.87 -1.38
C VAL A 112 -11.09 -15.16 -0.57
N ALA A 113 -9.97 -15.28 0.14
CA ALA A 113 -9.52 -16.54 0.75
C ALA A 113 -9.35 -16.45 2.29
N GLY A 114 -9.34 -15.25 2.85
CA GLY A 114 -8.99 -15.01 4.25
C GLY A 114 -7.46 -15.05 4.48
N PRO A 115 -7.02 -15.12 5.75
CA PRO A 115 -5.60 -15.26 6.07
C PRO A 115 -5.03 -16.58 5.55
N ALA A 116 -3.85 -16.50 4.97
CA ALA A 116 -3.11 -17.69 4.52
C ALA A 116 -2.68 -18.57 5.70
N ASP A 117 -2.73 -19.88 5.52
CA ASP A 117 -2.17 -20.84 6.48
C ASP A 117 -0.63 -20.80 6.41
N LEU A 118 0.01 -20.06 7.33
CA LEU A 118 1.47 -19.99 7.40
C LEU A 118 2.08 -21.24 8.06
N GLU A 119 3.21 -21.71 7.51
CA GLU A 119 3.98 -22.81 8.11
C GLU A 119 5.02 -22.31 9.15
N ASP A 120 5.37 -21.03 9.08
CA ASP A 120 6.37 -20.33 9.90
C ASP A 120 5.86 -18.92 10.29
N ASP A 121 6.67 -18.12 10.97
CA ASP A 121 6.32 -16.74 11.35
C ASP A 121 6.43 -15.74 10.19
N LEU A 122 5.88 -14.52 10.37
CA LEU A 122 5.89 -13.47 9.34
C LEU A 122 7.32 -13.12 8.87
N GLU A 123 8.29 -13.13 9.79
CA GLU A 123 9.71 -12.84 9.52
C GLU A 123 10.28 -13.83 8.50
N ALA A 124 10.00 -15.13 8.66
CA ALA A 124 10.44 -16.16 7.73
C ALA A 124 9.91 -15.95 6.30
N TYR A 125 8.69 -15.43 6.15
CA TYR A 125 8.11 -15.12 4.83
C TYR A 125 8.77 -13.90 4.19
N VAL A 126 9.12 -12.87 4.96
CA VAL A 126 9.87 -11.71 4.45
C VAL A 126 11.26 -12.14 3.97
N LEU A 127 11.96 -12.98 4.74
CA LEU A 127 13.27 -13.52 4.35
C LEU A 127 13.17 -14.42 3.11
N ALA A 128 12.14 -15.27 3.03
CA ALA A 128 11.90 -16.10 1.85
C ALA A 128 11.60 -15.25 0.61
N ALA A 129 10.88 -14.13 0.77
CA ALA A 129 10.65 -13.18 -0.31
C ALA A 129 11.96 -12.54 -0.78
N ALA A 130 12.83 -12.10 0.14
CA ALA A 130 14.13 -11.53 -0.19
C ALA A 130 15.05 -12.53 -0.90
N ASP A 131 15.07 -13.80 -0.47
CA ASP A 131 15.79 -14.88 -1.15
C ASP A 131 15.26 -15.11 -2.57
N ALA A 132 13.94 -15.05 -2.76
CA ALA A 132 13.29 -15.17 -4.07
C ALA A 132 13.59 -13.98 -4.99
N GLU A 133 13.57 -12.75 -4.45
CA GLU A 133 13.99 -11.54 -5.17
C GLU A 133 15.45 -11.65 -5.64
N GLY A 134 16.37 -12.06 -4.75
CA GLY A 134 17.77 -12.30 -5.10
C GLY A 134 17.98 -13.40 -6.14
N ALA A 135 17.00 -14.29 -6.31
CA ALA A 135 16.96 -15.32 -7.34
C ALA A 135 16.24 -14.89 -8.63
N ASP A 136 15.79 -13.63 -8.73
CA ASP A 136 14.99 -13.07 -9.84
C ASP A 136 13.63 -13.79 -10.02
N ASP A 137 13.10 -14.40 -8.94
CA ASP A 137 11.78 -15.04 -8.89
C ASP A 137 10.76 -14.11 -8.21
N LEU A 138 10.42 -13.03 -8.92
CA LEU A 138 9.54 -11.97 -8.39
C LEU A 138 8.11 -12.46 -8.12
N ASP A 139 7.63 -13.45 -8.87
CA ASP A 139 6.32 -14.06 -8.64
C ASP A 139 6.30 -14.78 -7.27
N ALA A 140 7.37 -15.52 -6.95
CA ALA A 140 7.51 -16.15 -5.64
C ALA A 140 7.67 -15.11 -4.51
N ALA A 141 8.49 -14.08 -4.73
CA ALA A 141 8.68 -13.00 -3.75
C ALA A 141 7.36 -12.31 -3.42
N LEU A 142 6.59 -11.91 -4.44
CA LEU A 142 5.26 -11.33 -4.29
C LEU A 142 4.33 -12.28 -3.53
N GLY A 143 4.31 -13.56 -3.90
CA GLY A 143 3.48 -14.56 -3.24
C GLY A 143 3.79 -14.72 -1.75
N TYR A 144 5.05 -14.61 -1.33
CA TYR A 144 5.44 -14.66 0.09
C TYR A 144 4.95 -13.42 0.85
N ILE A 145 5.15 -12.23 0.30
CA ILE A 145 4.71 -10.98 0.95
C ILE A 145 3.18 -10.92 1.04
N VAL A 146 2.45 -11.35 0.02
CA VAL A 146 0.98 -11.39 0.06
C VAL A 146 0.48 -12.36 1.14
N GLN A 147 1.02 -13.57 1.22
CA GLN A 147 0.65 -14.54 2.27
C GLN A 147 0.88 -13.97 3.68
N MET A 148 2.05 -13.37 3.91
CA MET A 148 2.39 -12.68 5.15
C MET A 148 1.40 -11.54 5.42
N GLY A 149 1.15 -10.69 4.43
CA GLY A 149 0.25 -9.55 4.52
C GLY A 149 -1.18 -9.94 4.92
N THR A 150 -1.72 -11.07 4.41
CA THR A 150 -3.08 -11.50 4.80
C THR A 150 -3.20 -11.81 6.29
N ASN A 151 -2.11 -12.24 6.94
CA ASN A 151 -2.08 -12.47 8.38
C ASN A 151 -1.92 -11.17 9.17
N VAL A 152 -1.22 -10.18 8.61
CA VAL A 152 -1.21 -8.80 9.15
C VAL A 152 -2.62 -8.21 9.14
N VAL A 153 -3.37 -8.38 8.05
CA VAL A 153 -4.78 -7.96 7.99
C VAL A 153 -5.63 -8.68 9.04
N ALA A 154 -5.35 -9.96 9.31
CA ALA A 154 -6.02 -10.73 10.36
C ALA A 154 -5.60 -10.35 11.80
N GLY A 155 -4.67 -9.39 11.95
CA GLY A 155 -4.25 -8.82 13.24
C GLY A 155 -2.95 -9.38 13.81
N GLU A 156 -2.15 -10.11 13.04
CA GLU A 156 -0.76 -10.37 13.41
C GLU A 156 0.10 -9.10 13.23
N GLU A 157 1.10 -8.92 14.09
CA GLU A 157 1.97 -7.73 14.06
C GLU A 157 3.25 -8.02 13.27
N LEU A 158 3.46 -7.27 12.19
CA LEU A 158 4.70 -7.23 11.43
C LEU A 158 5.76 -6.43 12.20
N ASP A 159 6.90 -7.07 12.47
CA ASP A 159 8.09 -6.43 13.01
C ASP A 159 9.03 -5.99 11.88
N ILE A 160 9.08 -4.70 11.60
CA ILE A 160 9.90 -4.12 10.52
C ILE A 160 11.41 -4.24 10.77
N SER A 161 11.85 -4.61 11.98
CA SER A 161 13.28 -4.83 12.25
C SER A 161 13.88 -5.97 11.43
N VAL A 162 13.06 -6.84 10.84
CA VAL A 162 13.50 -7.85 9.85
C VAL A 162 14.22 -7.22 8.65
N LEU A 163 13.87 -5.98 8.29
CA LEU A 163 14.46 -5.30 7.15
C LEU A 163 15.91 -4.86 7.38
N ASP A 164 16.38 -4.78 8.64
CA ASP A 164 17.75 -4.37 8.98
C ASP A 164 18.82 -5.29 8.36
N ASP A 165 18.45 -6.55 8.10
CA ASP A 165 19.33 -7.58 7.53
C ASP A 165 19.09 -7.84 6.02
N ILE A 166 18.21 -7.07 5.38
CA ILE A 166 17.80 -7.24 3.98
C ILE A 166 18.39 -6.09 3.12
N GLU A 167 18.88 -6.43 1.93
CA GLU A 167 19.33 -5.41 0.97
C GLU A 167 18.12 -4.64 0.43
N PHE A 168 18.23 -3.31 0.35
CA PHE A 168 17.15 -2.47 -0.21
C PHE A 168 16.80 -2.92 -1.62
N GLY A 169 15.51 -3.16 -1.85
CA GLY A 169 14.98 -3.71 -3.08
C GLY A 169 13.46 -3.72 -3.09
N LEU A 170 12.90 -4.52 -3.99
CA LEU A 170 11.46 -4.58 -4.21
C LEU A 170 10.73 -5.13 -2.98
N VAL A 171 11.29 -6.14 -2.32
CA VAL A 171 10.72 -6.71 -1.10
C VAL A 171 10.68 -5.68 0.02
N THR A 172 11.71 -4.84 0.19
CA THR A 172 11.69 -3.82 1.24
C THR A 172 10.61 -2.78 0.98
N GLU A 173 10.45 -2.31 -0.27
CA GLU A 173 9.36 -1.38 -0.64
C GLU A 173 7.97 -2.00 -0.42
N TRP A 174 7.80 -3.28 -0.76
CA TRP A 174 6.55 -3.99 -0.52
C TRP A 174 6.22 -4.17 0.96
N VAL A 175 7.21 -4.47 1.80
CA VAL A 175 7.03 -4.59 3.25
C VAL A 175 6.63 -3.24 3.85
N ASP A 176 7.21 -2.13 3.38
CA ASP A 176 6.80 -0.77 3.78
C ASP A 176 5.31 -0.52 3.44
N GLY A 177 4.84 -0.98 2.28
CA GLY A 177 3.43 -0.91 1.90
C GLY A 177 2.51 -1.70 2.85
N ILE A 178 2.94 -2.88 3.31
CA ILE A 178 2.22 -3.68 4.31
C ILE A 178 2.24 -3.01 5.69
N GLU A 179 3.33 -2.35 6.07
CA GLU A 179 3.41 -1.59 7.32
C GLU A 179 2.47 -0.38 7.33
N SER A 180 2.36 0.34 6.21
CA SER A 180 1.35 1.39 6.04
C SER A 180 -0.07 0.84 6.18
N LEU A 181 -0.35 -0.34 5.61
CA LEU A 181 -1.65 -0.99 5.73
C LEU A 181 -1.93 -1.39 7.19
N GLN A 182 -0.97 -1.99 7.89
CA GLN A 182 -1.06 -2.33 9.32
C GLN A 182 -1.38 -1.09 10.17
N SER A 183 -0.70 0.02 9.90
CA SER A 183 -0.93 1.29 10.57
C SER A 183 -2.35 1.81 10.34
N GLY A 184 -2.82 1.77 9.08
CA GLY A 184 -4.19 2.17 8.72
C GLY A 184 -5.27 1.28 9.34
N LEU A 185 -5.01 -0.01 9.53
CA LEU A 185 -5.92 -0.95 10.21
C LEU A 185 -5.98 -0.70 11.73
N SER A 186 -4.87 -0.27 12.32
CA SER A 186 -4.76 0.02 13.76
C SER A 186 -5.43 1.34 14.15
N GLU A 187 -5.39 2.34 13.26
CA GLU A 187 -5.93 3.69 13.48
C GLU A 187 -6.79 4.17 12.28
N PRO A 188 -7.98 3.58 12.04
CA PRO A 188 -8.81 3.92 10.88
C PRO A 188 -9.43 5.34 10.92
N GLU A 189 -9.33 6.02 12.07
CA GLU A 189 -9.67 7.44 12.23
C GLU A 189 -8.39 8.25 12.46
N VAL A 190 -8.07 9.14 11.50
CA VAL A 190 -7.47 10.50 11.61
C VAL A 190 -6.41 10.72 10.52
N VAL A 191 -6.80 11.34 9.40
CA VAL A 191 -5.90 12.26 8.68
C VAL A 191 -6.31 13.64 9.17
N GLU A 192 -5.59 14.22 10.13
CA GLU A 192 -5.73 15.66 10.38
C GLU A 192 -5.11 16.34 9.16
N GLU A 193 -5.93 17.05 8.39
CA GLU A 193 -5.43 18.03 7.44
C GLU A 193 -4.63 19.06 8.26
N GLU A 194 -3.30 19.05 8.16
CA GLU A 194 -2.50 20.13 8.74
C GLU A 194 -2.86 21.43 8.00
N ASP A 195 -3.55 22.34 8.70
CA ASP A 195 -3.98 23.70 8.27
C ASP A 195 -2.85 24.53 7.62
#